data_AF-A0A4R9ERG3-F1
#
_entry.id   AF-A0A4R9ERG3-F1
#
_cell.length_a   1.000
_cell.length_b   1.000
_cell.length_c   1.000
_cell.angle_alpha   90.00
_cell.angle_beta   90.00
_cell.angle_gamma   90.00
#
_symmetry.space_group_name_H-M   'P 1'
#
loop_
_entity.id
_entity.type
_entity.pdbx_description
1 polymer ?
#
loop_
_entity_poly.entity_id
_entity_poly.type
_entity_poly.pdbx_seq_one_letter_code
_entity_poly.pdbx_strand_id
1 'polypeptide(L)' 'MTQFQVDMSDESGSTVNQAAAASGVDPNTYVTSLVEEQLPRHLFLTGAQACVDKFGEALAERFGPSSTGHQAA' A
#
# COMPACT_ATOMS: atom_id res chain seq x y z
N MET A 1 14.91 17.51 -7.26
CA MET A 1 14.76 16.19 -6.61
C MET A 1 14.34 16.42 -5.17
N THR A 2 13.25 15.81 -4.73
CA THR A 2 12.85 15.82 -3.33
C THR A 2 13.71 14.79 -2.60
N GLN A 3 14.41 15.19 -1.55
CA GLN A 3 15.18 14.28 -0.71
C GLN A 3 14.24 13.63 0.31
N PHE A 4 14.27 12.31 0.43
CA PHE A 4 13.63 11.57 1.51
C PHE A 4 14.66 10.71 2.22
N GLN A 5 14.43 10.47 3.50
CA GLN A 5 15.32 9.68 4.35
C GLN A 5 14.59 8.40 4.75
N VAL A 6 15.20 7.26 4.45
CA VAL A 6 14.67 5.95 4.82
C VAL A 6 15.47 5.46 6.01
N ASP A 7 14.82 5.43 7.18
CA ASP A 7 15.35 4.75 8.35
C ASP A 7 14.97 3.26 8.23
N MET A 8 15.94 2.38 8.43
CA MET A 8 15.75 0.94 8.28
C MET A 8 16.57 0.18 9.31
N SER A 9 16.05 -0.95 9.76
CA SER A 9 16.80 -1.85 10.64
C SER A 9 18.02 -2.44 9.93
N ASP A 10 19.02 -2.88 10.70
CA ASP A 10 20.22 -3.54 10.18
C ASP A 10 19.88 -4.74 9.28
N GLU A 11 18.86 -5.51 9.66
CA GLU A 11 18.36 -6.64 8.88
C GLU A 11 17.83 -6.18 7.51
N SER A 12 16.96 -5.17 7.50
CA SER A 12 16.40 -4.60 6.28
C SER A 12 17.49 -4.01 5.38
N GLY A 13 18.47 -3.33 5.97
CA GLY A 13 19.64 -2.80 5.26
C GLY A 13 20.48 -3.91 4.61
N SER A 14 20.68 -5.03 5.30
CA SER A 14 21.37 -6.21 4.72
C SER A 14 20.61 -6.78 3.53
N THR A 15 19.28 -6.90 3.63
CA THR A 15 18.43 -7.37 2.53
C THR A 15 18.52 -6.44 1.31
N VAL A 16 18.46 -5.12 1.53
CA VAL A 16 18.59 -4.12 0.45
C VAL A 16 19.96 -4.24 -0.23
N ASN A 17 21.05 -4.34 0.55
CA ASN A 17 22.39 -4.47 -0.01
C ASN A 17 22.56 -5.74 -0.85
N GLN A 18 22.00 -6.87 -0.41
CA GLN A 18 22.03 -8.11 -1.17
C GLN A 18 21.22 -8.02 -2.47
N ALA A 19 20.01 -7.43 -2.40
CA ALA A 19 19.15 -7.28 -3.56
C ALA A 19 19.73 -6.29 -4.60
N ALA A 20 20.34 -5.19 -4.14
CA ALA A 20 21.05 -4.25 -4.99
C ALA A 20 22.24 -4.91 -5.69
N ALA A 21 23.04 -5.69 -4.95
CA ALA A 21 24.15 -6.46 -5.52
C ALA A 21 23.69 -7.49 -6.56
N ALA A 22 22.60 -8.22 -6.28
CA ALA A 22 22.01 -9.18 -7.22
C ALA A 22 21.47 -8.49 -8.49
N SER A 23 21.04 -7.24 -8.38
CA SER A 23 20.54 -6.42 -9.49
C SER A 23 21.65 -5.62 -10.20
N GLY A 24 22.90 -5.68 -9.71
CA GLY A 24 24.04 -4.96 -10.29
C GLY A 24 23.98 -3.45 -10.15
N VAL A 25 23.24 -2.92 -9.18
CA VAL A 25 23.08 -1.48 -8.92
C VAL A 25 23.53 -1.13 -7.49
N ASP A 26 23.79 0.15 -7.22
CA ASP A 26 24.05 0.59 -5.86
C ASP A 26 22.76 0.58 -5.00
N PRO A 27 22.88 0.45 -3.67
CA PRO A 27 21.72 0.37 -2.77
C PRO A 27 20.77 1.58 -2.84
N ASN A 28 21.29 2.79 -3.04
CA ASN A 28 20.45 3.99 -3.09
C ASN A 28 19.62 4.01 -4.37
N THR A 29 20.21 3.66 -5.51
CA THR A 29 19.49 3.49 -6.77
C THR A 29 18.43 2.41 -6.65
N TYR A 30 18.75 1.26 -6.04
CA TYR A 30 17.79 0.18 -5.82
C TYR A 30 16.58 0.64 -4.99
N VAL A 31 16.82 1.29 -3.84
CA VAL A 31 15.75 1.79 -2.97
C VAL A 31 14.93 2.87 -3.66
N THR A 32 15.57 3.77 -4.41
CA THR A 32 14.87 4.83 -5.15
C THR A 32 13.91 4.22 -6.16
N SER A 33 14.37 3.29 -7.00
CA SER A 33 13.51 2.61 -7.97
C SER A 33 12.36 1.86 -7.28
N LEU A 34 12.64 1.15 -6.19
CA LEU A 34 11.62 0.43 -5.44
C LEU A 34 10.54 1.38 -4.89
N VAL A 35 10.94 2.53 -4.34
CA VAL A 35 10.00 3.54 -3.83
C VAL A 35 9.20 4.14 -4.98
N GLU A 36 9.83 4.51 -6.09
CA GLU A 36 9.15 5.09 -7.25
C GLU A 36 8.12 4.13 -7.86
N GLU A 37 8.42 2.84 -7.90
CA GLU A 37 7.51 1.81 -8.40
C GLU A 37 6.33 1.53 -7.46
N GLN A 38 6.59 1.47 -6.14
CA GLN A 38 5.59 1.02 -5.17
C GLN A 38 4.78 2.15 -4.55
N LEU A 39 5.32 3.37 -4.46
CA LEU A 39 4.68 4.50 -3.80
C LEU A 39 3.31 4.86 -4.41
N PRO A 40 3.13 4.93 -5.74
CA PRO A 40 1.82 5.24 -6.32
C PRO A 40 0.74 4.23 -5.91
N ARG A 41 1.08 2.93 -5.93
CA ARG A 41 0.18 1.85 -5.51
C ARG A 41 -0.15 1.97 -4.02
N HIS A 42 0.85 2.22 -3.19
CA HIS A 42 0.65 2.39 -1.76
C HIS A 42 -0.28 3.57 -1.46
N LEU A 43 -0.03 4.74 -2.06
CA LEU A 43 -0.88 5.93 -1.90
C LEU A 43 -2.31 5.68 -2.35
N PHE A 44 -2.51 4.99 -3.47
CA PHE A 44 -3.84 4.61 -3.94
C PHE A 44 -4.56 3.71 -2.94
N LEU A 45 -3.90 2.66 -2.45
CA LEU A 45 -4.52 1.72 -1.50
C LEU A 45 -4.83 2.38 -0.16
N THR A 46 -3.94 3.23 0.34
CA THR A 46 -4.16 4.01 1.56
C THR A 46 -5.35 4.97 1.40
N GLY A 47 -5.45 5.65 0.25
CA GLY A 47 -6.60 6.50 -0.06
C GLY A 47 -7.91 5.73 -0.22
N ALA A 48 -7.86 4.56 -0.86
CA ALA A 48 -9.00 3.67 -0.99
C ALA A 48 -9.48 3.17 0.38
N GLN A 49 -8.56 2.76 1.26
CA GLN A 49 -8.89 2.38 2.63
C GLN A 49 -9.56 3.53 3.38
N ALA A 50 -9.00 4.74 3.34
CA ALA A 50 -9.61 5.90 3.98
C ALA A 50 -11.02 6.23 3.42
N CYS A 51 -11.24 5.99 2.13
CA CYS A 51 -12.55 6.14 1.51
C CYS A 51 -13.54 5.09 2.05
N VAL A 52 -13.12 3.83 2.15
CA VAL A 52 -13.93 2.74 2.73
C VAL A 52 -14.23 3.02 4.20
N ASP A 53 -13.26 3.45 4.99
CA ASP A 53 -13.47 3.76 6.41
C ASP A 53 -14.46 4.91 6.60
N LYS A 54 -14.46 5.89 5.69
CA LYS A 54 -15.34 7.07 5.77
C LYS A 54 -16.75 6.83 5.24
N PHE A 55 -16.90 6.04 4.17
CA PHE A 55 -18.15 5.94 3.41
C PHE A 55 -18.68 4.51 3.28
N GLY A 56 -17.92 3.51 3.73
CA GLY A 56 -18.24 2.10 3.55
C GLY A 56 -19.58 1.73 4.18
N GLU A 57 -19.85 2.19 5.40
CA GLU A 57 -21.13 1.93 6.08
C GLU A 57 -22.32 2.54 5.32
N ALA A 58 -22.24 3.82 4.95
CA ALA A 58 -23.30 4.50 4.20
C ALA A 58 -23.57 3.85 2.82
N LEU A 59 -22.50 3.38 2.14
CA LEU A 59 -22.63 2.64 0.89
C LEU A 59 -23.25 1.26 1.11
N ALA A 60 -22.86 0.55 2.18
CA ALA A 60 -23.41 -0.75 2.53
C ALA A 60 -24.90 -0.66 2.93
N GLU A 61 -25.31 0.38 3.65
CA GLU A 61 -26.72 0.60 3.98
C GLU A 61 -27.56 0.88 2.73
N ARG A 62 -27.01 1.62 1.76
CA ARG A 62 -27.78 2.03 0.57
C ARG A 62 -27.76 1.02 -0.56
N PHE A 63 -26.69 0.26 -0.73
CA PHE A 63 -26.46 -0.63 -1.87
C PHE A 63 -26.11 -2.07 -1.48
N GLY A 64 -25.94 -2.36 -0.19
CA GLY A 64 -25.70 -3.72 0.30
C GLY A 64 -26.94 -4.61 0.13
N PRO A 65 -26.76 -5.94 0.23
CA PRO A 65 -27.88 -6.87 0.19
C PRO A 65 -28.89 -6.53 1.28
N SER A 66 -30.13 -6.27 0.88
CA SER A 66 -31.20 -5.95 1.81
C SER A 66 -31.41 -7.15 2.74
N SER A 67 -31.15 -6.97 4.05
CA SER A 67 -31.50 -7.92 5.09
C SER A 67 -33.01 -7.96 5.36
N THR A 68 -33.84 -7.82 4.32
CA THR A 68 -35.23 -8.26 4.34
C THR A 68 -35.21 -9.77 4.15
N GLY A 69 -34.98 -10.47 5.26
CA GLY A 69 -35.43 -11.85 5.40
C GLY A 69 -36.88 -11.91 4.93
N HIS A 70 -37.09 -12.54 3.79
CA HIS A 70 -38.41 -12.96 3.38
C HIS A 70 -38.99 -13.79 4.51
N GLN A 71 -39.97 -13.24 5.24
CA GLN A 71 -41.03 -14.07 5.79
C GLN A 71 -41.64 -14.80 4.58
N ALA A 72 -41.21 -16.04 4.36
CA ALA A 72 -41.94 -16.97 3.53
C ALA A 72 -43.21 -17.34 4.30
N ALA A 73 -44.34 -17.16 3.62
CA ALA A 73 -45.71 -17.36 4.08
C ALA A 73 -46.01 -18.78 4.56
#